data_AF-A0A533RVI7-F1
#
_entry.id   AF-A0A533RVI7-F1
#
_cell.length_a   1.000
_cell.length_b   1.000
_cell.length_c   1.000
_cell.angle_alpha   90.00
_cell.angle_beta   90.00
_cell.angle_gamma   90.00
#
_symmetry.space_group_name_H-M   'P 1'
#
loop_
_entity.id
_entity.type
_entity.pdbx_description
1 polymer ?
#
loop_
_entity_poly.entity_id
_entity_poly.type
_entity_poly.pdbx_seq_one_letter_code
_entity_poly.pdbx_strand_id
1 'polypeptide(L)' 'FCHKIGLNYVSCSPFRVPVARLAAAHAALRNSK' A
#
# COMPACT_ATOMS: atom_id res chain seq x y z
N PHE A 1 6.09 -4.64 -0.27
CA PHE A 1 5.89 -6.09 -0.08
C PHE A 1 4.43 -6.46 -0.31
N CYS A 2 3.48 -5.95 0.49
CA CYS A 2 2.06 -6.34 0.38
C CYS A 2 1.48 -6.20 -1.03
N HIS A 3 1.73 -5.07 -1.70
CA HIS A 3 1.30 -4.86 -3.09
C HIS A 3 1.98 -5.81 -4.09
N LYS A 4 3.24 -6.24 -3.84
CA LYS A 4 3.99 -7.15 -4.74
C LYS A 4 3.49 -8.59 -4.67
N ILE A 5 2.93 -9.01 -3.54
CA ILE A 5 2.35 -10.35 -3.35
C ILE A 5 0.87 -10.41 -3.71
N GLY A 6 0.31 -9.35 -4.33
CA GLY A 6 -1.08 -9.32 -4.79
C GLY A 6 -2.12 -9.09 -3.69
N LEU A 7 -1.72 -8.58 -2.51
CA LEU A 7 -2.69 -8.20 -1.48
C LEU A 7 -3.46 -6.94 -1.91
N ASN A 8 -4.78 -7.05 -1.95
CA ASN A 8 -5.70 -5.95 -2.27
C ASN A 8 -6.19 -5.17 -1.05
N TYR A 9 -5.86 -5.64 0.16
CA TYR A 9 -6.32 -5.05 1.41
C TYR A 9 -5.22 -5.06 2.46
N VAL A 10 -5.15 -3.99 3.25
CA VAL A 10 -4.25 -3.85 4.39
C VAL A 10 -5.01 -3.22 5.55
N SER A 11 -4.93 -3.83 6.72
CA SER A 11 -5.45 -3.27 7.98
C SER A 11 -4.30 -2.70 8.80
N CYS A 12 -4.48 -1.49 9.31
CA CYS A 12 -3.51 -0.82 10.18
C CYS A 12 -4.24 0.08 11.18
N SER A 13 -3.53 0.51 12.23
CA SER A 13 -4.12 1.40 13.25
C SER A 13 -4.62 2.71 12.61
N PRO A 14 -5.69 3.34 13.14
CA PRO A 14 -6.33 4.51 12.51
C PRO A 14 -5.35 5.63 12.17
N PHE A 15 -4.37 5.88 13.03
CA PHE A 15 -3.33 6.90 12.85
C PHE A 15 -2.38 6.62 11.67
N ARG A 16 -2.28 5.36 11.22
CA ARG A 16 -1.42 4.94 10.11
C ARG A 16 -2.17 4.80 8.78
N VAL A 17 -3.50 4.93 8.78
CA VAL A 17 -4.31 4.83 7.55
C VAL A 17 -3.84 5.77 6.44
N PRO A 18 -3.53 7.06 6.70
CA PRO A 18 -3.05 7.96 5.64
C PRO A 18 -1.70 7.52 5.07
N VAL A 19 -0.79 7.07 5.94
CA VAL A 19 0.55 6.59 5.55
C VAL A 19 0.46 5.31 4.72
N ALA A 20 -0.38 4.37 5.12
CA ALA A 20 -0.61 3.13 4.37
C ALA A 20 -1.16 3.41 2.96
N ARG A 21 -2.03 4.41 2.83
CA ARG A 21 -2.59 4.83 1.54
C ARG A 21 -1.53 5.45 0.62
N LEU A 22 -0.68 6.31 1.16
CA LEU A 22 0.43 6.91 0.41
C LEU A 22 1.46 5.86 -0.02
N ALA A 23 1.81 4.92 0.87
CA ALA A 23 2.70 3.82 0.55
C ALA A 23 2.13 2.89 -0.53
N ALA A 24 0.81 2.65 -0.52
CA ALA A 24 0.12 1.89 -1.56
C ALA A 24 0.20 2.59 -2.93
N ALA A 25 0.01 3.90 -2.99
CA ALA A 25 0.15 4.67 -4.22
C ALA A 25 1.59 4.61 -4.79
N HIS A 26 2.61 4.79 -3.94
CA HIS A 26 4.01 4.62 -4.34
C HIS A 26 4.31 3.20 -4.83
N ALA A 27 3.73 2.17 -4.20
CA ALA A 27 3.93 0.79 -4.60
C ALA A 27 3.30 0.51 -5.98
N ALA A 28 2.10 1.04 -6.25
CA ALA A 28 1.44 0.92 -7.55
C ALA A 28 2.23 1.59 -8.67
N LEU A 29 2.74 2.81 -8.45
CA LEU A 29 3.57 3.51 -9.43
C LEU A 29 4.87 2.78 -9.75
N ARG A 30 5.52 2.17 -8.74
CA ARG A 30 6.76 1.40 -8.92
C ARG A 30 6.55 0.03 -9.54
N ASN A 31 5.33 -0.53 -9.47
CA ASN A 31 4.98 -1.83 -10.05
C ASN A 31 4.46 -1.73 -11.48
N SER A 32 4.03 -0.54 -11.92
CA SER A 32 3.52 -0.29 -13.28
C SER A 32 4.62 -0.06 -14.34
N LYS A 33 5.87 -0.40 -14.03
CA LYS A 33 7.02 -0.24 -14.92
C LYS A 33 7.66 -1.60 -15.19
#